data_AF-A0A914LM61-F1
#
_entry.id   AF-A0A914LM61-F1
#
_cell.length_a   1.000
_cell.length_b   1.000
_cell.length_c   1.000
_cell.angle_alpha   90.00
_cell.angle_beta   90.00
_cell.angle_gamma   90.00
#
_symmetry.space_group_name_H-M   'P 1'
#
loop_
_entity.id
_entity.type
_entity.pdbx_description
1 polymer ?
#
loop_
_entity_poly.entity_id
_entity_poly.type
_entity_poly.pdbx_seq_one_letter_code
_entity_poly.pdbx_strand_id
1 'polypeptide(L)'
;MLPYKKLLLMSCLMDWIVGFWTFIVQPIPCGDHGYRTVLMNGFFRKSTQPIRYAAYLIWIQLMHFFLVTTMSQYVYRFCILCRNGKF
;
A
#
# COMPACT_ATOMS: atom_id res chain seq x y z
N MET A 1 -3.92 19.86 17.15
CA MET A 1 -2.94 19.83 16.03
C MET A 1 -1.89 18.70 16.14
N LEU A 2 -1.45 18.32 17.35
CA LEU A 2 -0.50 17.21 17.61
C LEU A 2 -0.86 15.83 17.01
N PRO A 3 -2.11 15.30 17.10
CA PRO A 3 -2.42 13.98 16.57
C PRO A 3 -2.33 13.95 15.04
N TYR A 4 -2.68 15.04 14.38
CA TYR A 4 -2.65 15.15 12.92
C TYR A 4 -1.23 15.08 12.33
N LYS A 5 -0.26 15.76 12.96
CA LYS A 5 1.17 15.69 12.53
C LYS A 5 1.73 14.27 12.66
N LYS A 6 1.40 13.56 13.73
CA LYS A 6 1.79 12.15 13.91
C LYS A 6 1.16 11.25 12.85
N LEU A 7 -0.12 11.47 12.56
CA LEU A 7 -0.86 10.68 11.56
C LEU A 7 -0.31 10.90 10.14
N LEU A 8 0.09 12.13 9.81
CA LEU A 8 0.72 12.46 8.53
C LEU A 8 2.10 11.80 8.40
N LEU A 9 2.93 11.88 9.45
CA LEU A 9 4.25 11.25 9.48
C LEU A 9 4.17 9.74 9.26
N MET A 10 3.22 9.07 9.92
CA MET A 10 3.04 7.62 9.78
C MET A 10 2.64 7.24 8.36
N SER A 11 1.81 8.03 7.68
CA SER A 11 1.52 7.78 6.26
C SER A 11 2.71 8.00 5.35
N CYS A 12 3.51 9.05 5.56
CA CYS A 12 4.72 9.24 4.76
C CYS A 12 5.74 8.10 4.94
N LEU A 13 5.85 7.55 6.14
CA LEU A 13 6.67 6.36 6.39
C LEU A 13 6.12 5.13 5.66
N MET A 14 4.80 4.95 5.66
CA MET A 14 4.14 3.87 4.92
C MET A 14 4.32 4.02 3.41
N ASP A 15 4.24 5.23 2.86
CA ASP A 15 4.51 5.52 1.45
C ASP A 15 5.92 5.08 1.06
N TRP A 16 6.90 5.36 1.92
CA TRP A 16 8.28 4.94 1.73
C TRP A 16 8.42 3.41 1.74
N ILE A 17 7.81 2.73 2.70
CA ILE A 17 7.84 1.26 2.81
C ILE A 17 7.18 0.62 1.58
N VAL A 18 6.02 1.13 1.19
CA VAL A 18 5.25 0.63 0.03
C VAL A 18 6.02 0.88 -1.26
N GLY A 19 6.61 2.07 -1.44
CA GLY A 19 7.42 2.42 -2.60
C GLY A 19 8.65 1.51 -2.72
N PHE A 20 9.38 1.32 -1.62
CA PHE A 20 10.53 0.43 -1.55
C PHE A 20 10.15 -1.01 -1.87
N TRP A 21 9.06 -1.51 -1.29
CA TRP A 21 8.60 -2.88 -1.52
C TRP A 21 8.10 -3.09 -2.96
N THR A 22 7.44 -2.08 -3.54
CA THR A 22 7.01 -2.11 -4.95
C THR A 22 8.21 -2.19 -5.89
N PHE A 23 9.31 -1.51 -5.57
CA PHE A 23 10.56 -1.62 -6.32
C PHE A 23 11.23 -2.99 -6.18
N ILE A 24 11.12 -3.64 -5.02
CA ILE A 24 11.64 -4.99 -4.77
C ILE A 24 10.82 -6.06 -5.51
N VAL A 25 9.48 -5.92 -5.53
CA VAL A 25 8.57 -6.91 -6.10
C VAL A 25 8.44 -6.73 -7.62
N GLN A 26 8.36 -5.49 -8.11
CA GLN A 26 8.02 -5.14 -9.50
C GLN A 26 6.91 -6.05 -10.07
N PRO A 27 5.68 -5.94 -9.53
CA PRO A 27 4.58 -6.76 -9.98
C PRO A 27 4.22 -6.38 -11.42
N ILE A 28 4.32 -7.33 -12.34
CA ILE A 28 3.80 -7.22 -13.70
C ILE A 28 2.45 -7.91 -13.71
N PRO A 29 1.34 -7.16 -13.82
CA PRO A 29 0.03 -7.78 -13.99
C PRO A 29 -0.01 -8.45 -15.37
N CYS A 30 -0.01 -9.78 -15.40
CA CYS A 30 -0.32 -10.54 -16.60
C CYS A 30 -1.75 -11.05 -16.47
N GLY A 31 -2.58 -10.68 -17.45
CA GLY A 31 -3.89 -11.27 -17.62
C GLY A 31 -3.82 -12.22 -18.79
N ASP A 32 -4.05 -13.50 -18.56
CA ASP A 32 -4.29 -14.44 -19.64
C ASP A 32 -5.55 -15.26 -19.34
N HIS A 33 -6.47 -15.30 -20.30
CA HIS A 33 -7.74 -16.04 -20.25
C HIS A 33 -8.53 -15.98 -18.91
N GLY A 34 -8.65 -14.78 -18.32
CA GLY A 34 -9.43 -14.57 -17.09
C GLY A 34 -8.69 -14.91 -15.79
N TYR A 35 -7.51 -15.53 -15.86
CA TYR A 35 -6.60 -15.66 -14.72
C TYR A 35 -5.63 -14.48 -14.69
N ARG A 36 -5.72 -13.67 -13.63
CA ARG A 36 -4.70 -12.67 -13.33
C ARG A 36 -3.56 -13.33 -12.56
N THR A 37 -2.48 -13.67 -13.25
CA THR A 37 -1.23 -14.06 -12.62
C THR A 37 -0.32 -12.85 -12.55
N VAL A 38 0.08 -12.47 -11.33
CA VAL A 38 1.11 -11.44 -11.18
C VAL A 38 2.46 -12.10 -11.33
N LEU A 39 3.14 -11.78 -12.43
CA LEU A 39 4.54 -12.12 -12.60
C LEU A 39 5.38 -11.12 -11.79
N MET A 40 6.38 -11.64 -11.09
CA MET A 40 7.27 -10.84 -10.25
C MET A 40 8.57 -10.62 -11.03
N ASN A 41 8.85 -9.38 -11.43
CA ASN A 41 10.06 -9.05 -12.20
C ASN A 41 11.19 -8.48 -11.33
N GLY A 42 10.93 -8.27 -10.04
CA GLY A 42 11.90 -7.70 -9.13
C GLY A 42 12.92 -8.71 -8.61
N PHE A 43 13.55 -8.39 -7.49
CA PHE A 43 14.70 -9.12 -6.94
C PHE A 43 14.43 -10.63 -6.77
N PHE A 44 13.22 -11.00 -6.35
CA PHE A 44 12.83 -12.38 -6.11
C PHE A 44 12.41 -13.16 -7.37
N ARG A 45 12.59 -12.60 -8.58
CA ARG A 45 12.21 -13.27 -9.84
C ARG A 45 12.82 -14.68 -9.97
N LYS A 46 14.08 -14.84 -9.56
CA LYS A 46 14.83 -16.12 -9.63
C LYS A 46 14.64 -17.02 -8.40
N SER A 47 13.87 -16.57 -7.40
CA SER A 47 13.62 -17.34 -6.18
C SER A 47 12.62 -18.46 -6.42
N THR A 48 12.58 -19.41 -5.48
CA THR A 48 11.61 -20.51 -5.51
C THR A 48 10.18 -19.97 -5.44
N GLN A 49 9.24 -20.72 -6.03
CA GLN A 49 7.82 -20.37 -6.07
C GLN A 49 7.22 -19.95 -4.71
N PRO A 50 7.49 -20.62 -3.56
CA PRO A 50 6.94 -20.18 -2.27
C PRO A 50 7.45 -18.80 -1.84
N ILE A 51 8.72 -18.47 -2.12
CA ILE A 51 9.30 -17.16 -1.78
C ILE A 51 8.64 -16.06 -2.63
N ARG A 52 8.45 -16.32 -3.92
CA ARG A 52 7.75 -15.39 -4.82
C ARG A 52 6.30 -15.15 -4.38
N TYR A 53 5.60 -16.20 -3.98
CA TYR A 53 4.23 -16.10 -3.48
C TYR A 53 4.16 -15.31 -2.17
N ALA A 54 5.07 -15.57 -1.22
CA ALA A 54 5.13 -14.84 0.05
C ALA A 54 5.42 -13.35 -0.16
N ALA A 55 6.40 -13.01 -1.01
CA ALA A 55 6.73 -11.61 -1.30
C ALA A 55 5.56 -10.87 -1.98
N TYR A 56 4.82 -11.56 -2.85
CA TYR A 56 3.61 -11.04 -3.45
C TYR A 56 2.49 -10.80 -2.42
N LEU A 57 2.24 -11.74 -1.52
CA LEU A 57 1.26 -11.57 -0.44
C LEU A 57 1.61 -10.40 0.47
N ILE A 58 2.89 -10.26 0.85
CA ILE A 58 3.36 -9.12 1.65
C ILE A 58 3.11 -7.80 0.90
N TRP A 59 3.38 -7.76 -0.41
CA TRP A 59 3.14 -6.57 -1.22
C TRP A 59 1.65 -6.19 -1.29
N ILE A 60 0.75 -7.16 -1.52
CA ILE A 60 -0.69 -6.91 -1.47
C ILE A 60 -1.10 -6.39 -0.10
N GLN A 61 -0.62 -6.99 0.98
CA GLN A 61 -0.99 -6.62 2.34
C GLN A 61 -0.56 -5.18 2.65
N LEU A 62 0.64 -4.79 2.22
CA LEU A 62 1.14 -3.42 2.35
C LEU A 62 0.30 -2.42 1.55
N MET A 63 -0.11 -2.77 0.32
CA MET A 63 -1.01 -1.93 -0.49
C MET A 63 -2.40 -1.78 0.15
N HIS A 64 -2.93 -2.86 0.73
CA HIS A 64 -4.19 -2.80 1.46
C HIS A 64 -4.09 -1.89 2.69
N PHE A 65 -3.02 -2.06 3.47
CA PHE A 65 -2.78 -1.23 4.65
C PHE A 65 -2.65 0.25 4.27
N PHE A 66 -1.92 0.55 3.19
CA PHE A 66 -1.83 1.88 2.62
C PHE A 66 -3.22 2.47 2.32
N LEU A 67 -4.04 1.75 1.53
CA LEU A 67 -5.40 2.18 1.19
C LEU A 67 -6.23 2.52 2.44
N VAL A 68 -6.23 1.65 3.45
CA VAL A 68 -6.99 1.85 4.69
C VAL A 68 -6.49 3.06 5.46
N THR A 69 -5.17 3.25 5.56
CA THR A 69 -4.59 4.43 6.21
C THR A 69 -4.93 5.73 5.49
N THR A 70 -4.90 5.76 4.15
CA THR A 70 -5.31 6.94 3.37
C THR A 70 -6.80 7.24 3.54
N MET A 71 -7.66 6.22 3.52
CA MET A 71 -9.10 6.38 3.72
C MET A 71 -9.43 6.88 5.13
N SER A 72 -8.81 6.31 6.15
CA SER A 72 -8.99 6.79 7.53
C SER A 72 -8.51 8.23 7.72
N GLN A 73 -7.41 8.64 7.07
CA GLN A 73 -6.97 10.04 7.04
C GLN A 73 -8.00 10.96 6.38
N TYR A 74 -8.56 10.55 5.25
CA TYR A 74 -9.59 11.30 4.55
C TYR A 74 -10.83 11.51 5.44
N VAL A 75 -11.34 10.43 6.03
CA VAL A 75 -12.50 10.47 6.95
C VAL A 75 -12.19 11.36 8.15
N TYR A 76 -11.02 11.23 8.75
CA TYR A 76 -10.62 12.06 9.89
C TYR A 76 -10.60 13.56 9.55
N ARG A 77 -10.08 13.93 8.37
CA ARG A 77 -10.11 15.33 7.89
C ARG A 77 -11.53 15.82 7.64
N PHE A 78 -12.36 14.98 7.02
CA PHE A 78 -13.77 15.30 6.77
C PHE A 78 -14.51 15.56 8.08
N CYS A 79 -14.39 14.69 9.08
CA CYS A 79 -15.00 14.86 10.39
C CYS A 79 -14.55 16.14 11.10
N ILE A 80 -13.26 16.51 11.02
CA ILE A 80 -12.76 17.77 11.58
C ILE A 80 -13.38 18.98 10.88
N LEU A 81 -13.50 18.96 9.55
CA LEU A 81 -14.10 20.05 8.79
C LEU A 81 -15.58 20.23 9.12
N CYS A 82 -16.34 19.13 9.20
CA CYS A 82 -17.75 19.15 9.62
C CYS A 82 -17.91 19.67 11.06
N ARG A 83 -17.05 19.23 11.98
CA ARG A 83 -17.12 19.64 13.40
C ARG A 83 -16.75 21.12 13.60
N ASN A 84 -15.85 21.67 12.79
CA ASN A 84 -15.44 23.07 12.86
C ASN A 84 -16.40 24.03 12.15
N GLY A 85 -17.55 23.55 11.65
CA GLY A 85 -18.59 24.40 11.04
C GLY A 85 -18.14 25.14 9.78
N LYS A 86 -17.11 24.66 9.08
CA LYS A 86 -16.63 25.23 7.81
C LYS A 86 -17.26 24.53 6.60
N PHE A 87 -18.57 24.31 6.66
CA PHE A 87 -19.40 23.88 5.54
C PHE A 87 -20.54 24.86 5.38
#